data_AF-A0A7Z6UWZ3-F1
#
_entry.id   AF-A0A7Z6UWZ3-F1
#
_cell.length_a   1.000
_cell.length_b   1.000
_cell.length_c   1.000
_cell.angle_alpha   90.00
_cell.angle_beta   90.00
_cell.angle_gamma   90.00
#
_symmetry.space_group_name_H-M   'P 1'
#
loop_
_entity.id
_entity.type
_entity.pdbx_description
1 polymer ?
#
loop_
_entity_poly.entity_id
_entity_poly.type
_entity_poly.pdbx_seq_one_letter_code
_entity_poly.pdbx_strand_id
1 'polypeptide(L)'
;MARELQSAAIDIVTSKAESSPDVYWLTQSAAIASLFADGAQSDAFQRYQEYVQHYKDQRLTAGQVWAFDIYVAEHTPRQVRTFLPHPSSETRLPDEPSPGADDIDQLLSYLPLLYPDGVAIKSYIIKENTYWPDYFPVVEAFYRAVAKDCWCDIDYLNHGAADMLNDDIYIAQANLADMQTLLTYCIRGERFYDGHHGAMIEKGYVLKILRRLAVLRED
;
A
#
# COMPACT_ATOMS: atom_id res chain seq x y z
N MET A 1 29.97 -13.91 -7.15
CA MET A 1 29.75 -12.92 -6.08
C MET A 1 29.06 -13.47 -4.84
N ALA A 2 27.73 -13.73 -4.80
CA ALA A 2 27.05 -14.17 -3.56
C ALA A 2 27.65 -15.46 -2.94
N ARG A 3 27.93 -16.47 -3.78
CA ARG A 3 28.60 -17.72 -3.34
C ARG A 3 30.03 -17.51 -2.84
N GLU A 4 30.76 -16.54 -3.40
CA GLU A 4 32.14 -16.24 -2.99
C GLU A 4 32.15 -15.59 -1.60
N LEU A 5 31.20 -14.68 -1.34
CA LEU A 5 31.01 -14.06 -0.04
C LEU A 5 30.63 -15.10 1.04
N GLN A 6 29.77 -16.06 0.71
CA GLN A 6 29.44 -17.15 1.61
C GLN A 6 30.63 -18.08 1.89
N SER A 7 31.42 -18.42 0.85
CA SER A 7 32.62 -19.23 1.01
C SER A 7 33.60 -18.54 1.98
N ALA A 8 33.82 -17.24 1.82
CA ALA A 8 34.66 -16.47 2.73
C ALA A 8 34.11 -16.45 4.17
N ALA A 9 32.78 -16.38 4.35
CA ALA A 9 32.17 -16.45 5.68
C ALA A 9 32.42 -17.81 6.35
N ILE A 10 32.29 -18.91 5.60
CA ILE A 10 32.55 -20.28 6.09
C ILE A 10 34.03 -20.46 6.45
N ASP A 11 34.94 -19.93 5.64
CA ASP A 11 36.38 -19.98 5.91
C ASP A 11 36.75 -19.26 7.22
N ILE A 12 36.11 -18.13 7.52
CA ILE A 12 36.30 -17.41 8.80
C ILE A 12 35.75 -18.23 9.97
N VAL A 13 34.55 -18.81 9.86
CA VAL A 13 33.94 -19.64 10.91
C VAL A 13 34.80 -20.85 11.23
N THR A 14 35.28 -21.56 10.20
CA THR A 14 36.13 -22.77 10.38
C THR A 14 37.52 -22.47 10.96
N SER A 15 37.99 -21.22 10.89
CA SER A 15 39.27 -20.78 11.46
C SER A 15 39.26 -20.51 12.98
N LYS A 16 38.17 -20.82 13.70
CA LYS A 16 37.94 -20.54 15.14
C LYS A 16 37.84 -19.05 15.50
N ALA A 17 37.50 -18.18 14.55
CA ALA A 17 37.06 -16.81 14.80
C ALA A 17 35.52 -16.73 14.91
N GLU A 18 34.92 -17.67 15.67
CA GLU A 18 33.47 -17.98 15.71
C GLU A 18 32.55 -16.80 16.12
N SER A 19 33.09 -15.65 16.53
CA SER A 19 32.31 -14.48 16.95
C SER A 19 32.74 -13.17 16.29
N SER A 20 33.38 -13.19 15.12
CA SER A 20 33.70 -11.93 14.42
C SER A 20 32.45 -11.34 13.75
N PRO A 21 32.15 -10.05 13.93
CA PRO A 21 31.15 -9.32 13.13
C PRO A 21 31.33 -9.51 11.61
N ASP A 22 32.54 -9.84 11.16
CA ASP A 22 32.87 -10.09 9.75
C ASP A 22 32.09 -11.26 9.14
N VAL A 23 31.80 -12.29 9.92
CA VAL A 23 30.98 -13.43 9.44
C VAL A 23 29.57 -12.97 9.13
N TYR A 24 28.99 -12.15 10.01
CA TYR A 24 27.68 -11.54 9.80
C TYR A 24 27.69 -10.64 8.57
N TRP A 25 28.71 -9.79 8.41
CA TRP A 25 28.81 -8.88 7.27
C TRP A 25 28.89 -9.58 5.92
N LEU A 26 29.68 -10.64 5.83
CA LEU A 26 29.77 -11.45 4.62
C LEU A 26 28.45 -12.18 4.33
N THR A 27 27.78 -12.68 5.37
CA THR A 27 26.48 -13.34 5.25
C THR A 27 25.39 -12.38 4.76
N GLN A 28 25.29 -11.19 5.34
CA GLN A 28 24.37 -10.14 4.90
C GLN A 28 24.68 -9.69 3.48
N SER A 29 25.96 -9.51 3.13
CA SER A 29 26.37 -9.11 1.78
C SER A 29 26.03 -10.18 0.74
N ALA A 30 26.18 -11.47 1.08
CA ALA A 30 25.75 -12.57 0.22
C ALA A 30 24.24 -12.57 0.00
N ALA A 31 23.46 -12.31 1.05
CA ALA A 31 22.01 -12.21 0.97
C ALA A 31 21.56 -11.05 0.07
N ILE A 32 22.13 -9.85 0.24
CA ILE A 32 21.82 -8.69 -0.61
C ILE A 32 22.22 -8.97 -2.07
N ALA A 33 23.41 -9.53 -2.30
CA ALA A 33 23.85 -9.87 -3.66
C ALA A 33 22.91 -10.87 -4.35
N SER A 34 22.41 -11.88 -3.61
CA SER A 34 21.45 -12.86 -4.13
C SER A 34 20.05 -12.26 -4.31
N LEU A 35 19.62 -11.34 -3.44
CA LEU A 35 18.36 -10.61 -3.61
C LEU A 35 18.29 -9.92 -4.98
N PHE A 36 19.38 -9.25 -5.37
CA PHE A 36 19.46 -8.55 -6.65
C PHE A 36 19.68 -9.47 -7.85
N ALA A 37 20.47 -10.53 -7.69
CA ALA A 37 20.80 -11.43 -8.80
C ALA A 37 19.68 -12.44 -9.10
N ASP A 38 19.08 -13.00 -8.05
CA ASP A 38 18.19 -14.16 -8.11
C ASP A 38 16.74 -13.81 -7.72
N GLY A 39 16.54 -12.70 -7.02
CA GLY A 39 15.22 -12.25 -6.56
C GLY A 39 14.82 -12.84 -5.20
N ALA A 40 13.92 -12.12 -4.52
CA ALA A 40 13.45 -12.45 -3.16
C ALA A 40 12.75 -13.81 -3.02
N GLN A 41 12.20 -14.33 -4.13
CA GLN A 41 11.50 -15.62 -4.14
C GLN A 41 12.42 -16.80 -4.50
N SER A 42 13.71 -16.56 -4.72
CA SER A 42 14.64 -17.62 -5.09
C SER A 42 15.06 -18.45 -3.86
N ASP A 43 15.21 -19.76 -4.07
CA ASP A 43 15.79 -20.67 -3.07
C ASP A 43 17.19 -20.22 -2.62
N ALA A 44 17.93 -19.57 -3.53
CA ALA A 44 19.26 -19.04 -3.24
C ALA A 44 19.18 -17.92 -2.20
N PHE A 45 18.34 -16.91 -2.44
CA PHE A 45 18.14 -15.80 -1.50
C PHE A 45 17.60 -16.27 -0.16
N GLN A 46 16.57 -17.14 -0.16
CA GLN A 46 15.95 -17.64 1.07
C GLN A 46 16.96 -18.32 2.00
N ARG A 47 17.87 -19.12 1.44
CA ARG A 47 18.97 -19.73 2.23
C ARG A 47 19.90 -18.69 2.85
N TYR A 48 20.27 -17.64 2.12
CA TYR A 48 21.11 -16.58 2.69
C TYR A 48 20.35 -15.76 3.74
N GLN A 49 19.07 -15.50 3.53
CA GLN A 49 18.19 -14.84 4.49
C GLN A 49 18.11 -15.64 5.80
N GLU A 50 17.93 -16.96 5.74
CA GLU A 50 17.95 -17.83 6.91
C GLU A 50 19.26 -17.71 7.70
N TYR A 51 20.41 -17.61 7.03
CA TYR A 51 21.69 -17.39 7.70
C TYR A 51 21.79 -16.02 8.38
N VAL A 52 21.26 -14.95 7.76
CA VAL A 52 21.17 -13.63 8.42
C VAL A 52 20.28 -13.69 9.66
N GLN A 53 19.16 -14.43 9.59
CA GLN A 53 18.20 -14.56 10.69
C GLN A 53 18.74 -15.30 11.92
N HIS A 54 19.81 -16.10 11.79
CA HIS A 54 20.51 -16.69 12.95
C HIS A 54 21.12 -15.64 13.89
N TYR A 55 21.29 -14.40 13.42
CA TYR A 55 21.90 -13.30 14.17
C TYR A 55 20.88 -12.34 14.79
N LYS A 56 19.57 -12.60 14.66
CA LYS A 56 18.51 -11.68 15.07
C LYS A 56 18.46 -11.40 16.58
N ASP A 57 18.83 -12.39 17.40
CA ASP A 57 18.78 -12.30 18.86
C ASP A 57 20.13 -11.91 19.48
N GLN A 58 21.16 -11.69 18.65
CA GLN A 58 22.49 -11.33 19.12
C GLN A 58 22.60 -9.81 19.34
N ARG A 59 23.09 -9.42 20.52
CA ARG A 59 23.16 -8.01 20.96
C ARG A 59 23.86 -7.05 19.97
N LEU A 60 24.85 -7.53 19.22
CA LEU A 60 25.65 -6.70 18.32
C LEU A 60 25.03 -6.54 16.91
N THR A 61 24.17 -7.47 16.50
CA THR A 61 23.68 -7.57 15.11
C THR A 61 22.16 -7.44 14.99
N ALA A 62 21.40 -7.52 16.09
CA ALA A 62 19.93 -7.44 16.08
C ALA A 62 19.39 -6.23 15.31
N GLY A 63 19.96 -5.03 15.53
CA GLY A 63 19.54 -3.83 14.82
C GLY A 63 19.84 -3.85 13.32
N GLN A 64 20.91 -4.56 12.91
CA GLN A 64 21.29 -4.70 11.51
C GLN A 64 20.44 -5.75 10.80
N VAL A 65 20.06 -6.83 11.49
CA VAL A 65 19.10 -7.81 10.97
C VAL A 65 17.74 -7.15 10.76
N TRP A 66 17.28 -6.33 11.71
CA TRP A 66 16.06 -5.55 11.54
C TRP A 66 16.11 -4.60 10.35
N ALA A 67 17.21 -3.85 10.18
CA ALA A 67 17.39 -2.97 9.03
C ALA A 67 17.44 -3.75 7.70
N PHE A 68 18.07 -4.93 7.69
CA PHE A 68 18.07 -5.83 6.55
C PHE A 68 16.66 -6.31 6.21
N ASP A 69 15.83 -6.66 7.21
CA ASP A 69 14.45 -7.10 6.97
C ASP A 69 13.59 -6.00 6.34
N ILE A 70 13.75 -4.75 6.78
CA ILE A 70 13.11 -3.60 6.13
C ILE A 70 13.58 -3.48 4.67
N TYR A 71 14.89 -3.54 4.45
CA TYR A 71 15.46 -3.42 3.12
C TYR A 71 14.94 -4.51 2.18
N VAL A 72 14.93 -5.77 2.62
CA VAL A 72 14.37 -6.89 1.86
C VAL A 72 12.89 -6.66 1.57
N ALA A 73 12.10 -6.18 2.53
CA ALA A 73 10.68 -5.91 2.31
C ALA A 73 10.43 -4.80 1.27
N GLU A 74 11.26 -3.76 1.23
CA GLU A 74 11.17 -2.69 0.23
C GLU A 74 11.61 -3.14 -1.17
N HIS A 75 12.56 -4.08 -1.26
CA HIS A 75 13.16 -4.54 -2.52
C HIS A 75 12.61 -5.89 -3.00
N THR A 76 11.73 -6.51 -2.23
CA THR A 76 10.92 -7.65 -2.67
C THR A 76 9.75 -7.08 -3.45
N PRO A 77 9.58 -7.43 -4.75
CA PRO A 77 8.39 -7.06 -5.48
C PRO A 77 7.18 -7.50 -4.66
N ARG A 78 6.34 -6.54 -4.25
CA ARG A 78 5.05 -6.88 -3.66
C ARG A 78 4.37 -7.81 -4.65
N GLN A 79 3.90 -8.94 -4.16
CA GLN A 79 3.09 -9.84 -4.96
C GLN A 79 1.86 -9.02 -5.33
N VAL A 80 1.85 -8.46 -6.54
CA VAL A 80 0.70 -7.76 -7.08
C VAL A 80 -0.36 -8.83 -7.14
N ARG A 81 -1.29 -8.80 -6.19
CA ARG A 81 -2.47 -9.64 -6.24
C ARG A 81 -3.08 -9.37 -7.61
N THR A 82 -3.23 -10.40 -8.44
CA THR A 82 -4.01 -10.29 -9.66
C THR A 82 -5.46 -10.10 -9.24
N PHE A 83 -5.90 -8.85 -9.17
CA PHE A 83 -7.31 -8.55 -8.92
C PHE A 83 -8.06 -8.73 -10.23
N LEU A 84 -8.88 -9.77 -10.30
CA LEU A 84 -10.00 -9.75 -11.22
C LEU A 84 -11.09 -8.86 -10.58
N PRO A 85 -11.79 -8.01 -11.35
CA PRO A 85 -12.97 -7.32 -10.85
C PRO A 85 -13.88 -8.36 -10.18
N HIS A 86 -14.30 -8.09 -8.95
CA HIS A 86 -15.08 -9.09 -8.24
C HIS A 86 -16.42 -9.31 -8.97
N PRO A 87 -17.01 -10.51 -8.90
CA PRO A 87 -18.41 -10.65 -9.26
C PRO A 87 -19.28 -9.80 -8.33
N SER A 88 -20.18 -8.98 -8.90
CA SER A 88 -20.95 -7.94 -8.20
C SER A 88 -21.76 -8.43 -6.99
N SER A 89 -22.04 -9.73 -6.91
CA SER A 89 -22.83 -10.36 -5.86
C SER A 89 -22.01 -11.03 -4.74
N GLU A 90 -20.68 -11.15 -4.86
CA GLU A 90 -19.88 -11.98 -3.95
C GLU A 90 -18.88 -11.20 -3.08
N THR A 91 -18.65 -9.91 -3.34
CA THR A 91 -17.64 -9.12 -2.62
C THR A 91 -18.09 -8.64 -1.24
N ARG A 92 -19.41 -8.55 -1.00
CA ARG A 92 -19.97 -7.87 0.17
C ARG A 92 -20.80 -8.83 1.01
N LEU A 93 -20.82 -8.60 2.32
CA LEU A 93 -21.72 -9.34 3.20
C LEU A 93 -23.18 -8.94 2.87
N PRO A 94 -24.14 -9.87 2.90
CA PRO A 94 -25.55 -9.58 2.54
C PRO A 94 -26.21 -8.46 3.34
N ASP A 95 -25.72 -8.21 4.55
CA ASP A 95 -26.28 -7.22 5.49
C ASP A 95 -25.67 -5.82 5.31
N GLU A 96 -24.68 -5.66 4.42
CA GLU A 96 -24.06 -4.37 4.22
C GLU A 96 -24.91 -3.47 3.30
N PRO A 97 -25.08 -2.19 3.66
CA PRO A 97 -25.88 -1.26 2.87
C PRO A 97 -25.22 -0.98 1.52
N SER A 98 -26.03 -1.02 0.45
CA SER A 98 -25.64 -0.61 -0.89
C SER A 98 -26.02 0.86 -1.13
N PRO A 99 -25.18 1.65 -1.83
CA PRO A 99 -25.51 3.04 -2.14
C PRO A 99 -26.62 3.10 -3.20
N GLY A 100 -27.50 4.08 -3.04
CA GLY A 100 -28.55 4.36 -4.02
C GLY A 100 -28.10 5.34 -5.10
N ALA A 101 -28.98 5.54 -6.08
CA ALA A 101 -28.92 6.59 -7.08
C ALA A 101 -28.50 7.96 -6.52
N ASP A 102 -29.20 8.42 -5.48
CA ASP A 102 -28.97 9.73 -4.86
C ASP A 102 -27.62 9.81 -4.14
N ASP A 103 -27.10 8.69 -3.61
CA ASP A 103 -25.79 8.65 -2.98
C ASP A 103 -24.68 8.80 -4.03
N ILE A 104 -24.82 8.14 -5.18
CA ILE A 104 -23.89 8.28 -6.31
C ILE A 104 -23.92 9.72 -6.83
N ASP A 105 -25.12 10.26 -7.09
CA ASP A 105 -25.28 11.62 -7.60
C ASP A 105 -24.68 12.66 -6.64
N GLN A 106 -24.81 12.44 -5.33
CA GLN A 106 -24.17 13.29 -4.33
C GLN A 106 -22.65 13.28 -4.49
N LEU A 107 -22.00 12.12 -4.61
CA LEU A 107 -20.55 12.06 -4.79
C LEU A 107 -20.13 12.70 -6.12
N LEU A 108 -20.88 12.46 -7.20
CA LEU A 108 -20.62 13.05 -8.52
C LEU A 108 -20.74 14.58 -8.53
N SER A 109 -21.58 15.16 -7.66
CA SER A 109 -21.69 16.62 -7.53
C SER A 109 -20.38 17.30 -7.09
N TYR A 110 -19.47 16.56 -6.45
CA TYR A 110 -18.15 17.06 -6.05
C TYR A 110 -17.11 16.99 -7.18
N LEU A 111 -17.37 16.23 -8.25
CA LEU A 111 -16.42 16.07 -9.36
C LEU A 111 -15.95 17.42 -9.94
N PRO A 112 -16.83 18.35 -10.36
CA PRO A 112 -16.39 19.66 -10.87
C PRO A 112 -15.81 20.58 -9.79
N LEU A 113 -16.07 20.31 -8.51
CA LEU A 113 -15.59 21.14 -7.39
C LEU A 113 -14.18 20.74 -6.93
N LEU A 114 -13.88 19.44 -6.95
CA LEU A 114 -12.57 18.89 -6.61
C LEU A 114 -11.62 18.89 -7.81
N TYR A 115 -12.18 18.83 -9.03
CA TYR A 115 -11.42 18.73 -10.27
C TYR A 115 -11.92 19.71 -11.36
N PRO A 116 -11.85 21.03 -11.12
CA PRO A 116 -12.14 22.00 -12.17
C PRO A 116 -11.24 21.73 -13.38
N ASP A 117 -11.85 21.63 -14.57
CA ASP A 117 -11.18 21.27 -15.83
C ASP A 117 -10.38 19.94 -15.78
N GLY A 118 -10.74 19.04 -14.86
CA GLY A 118 -10.06 17.76 -14.65
C GLY A 118 -8.74 17.86 -13.86
N VAL A 119 -8.43 19.03 -13.28
CA VAL A 119 -7.22 19.28 -12.50
C VAL A 119 -7.58 19.35 -11.02
N ALA A 120 -6.85 18.61 -10.17
CA ALA A 120 -7.09 18.61 -8.74
C ALA A 120 -6.93 20.01 -8.13
N ILE A 121 -7.86 20.39 -7.26
CA ILE A 121 -7.65 21.54 -6.37
C ILE A 121 -6.52 21.26 -5.40
N LYS A 122 -5.93 22.33 -4.86
CA LYS A 122 -5.19 22.23 -3.59
C LYS A 122 -6.17 21.78 -2.50
N SER A 123 -5.81 20.79 -1.70
CA SER A 123 -6.76 20.14 -0.78
C SER A 123 -6.73 20.68 0.64
N TYR A 124 -5.57 21.13 1.12
CA TYR A 124 -5.40 21.70 2.46
C TYR A 124 -4.27 22.73 2.50
N ILE A 125 -4.16 23.44 3.63
CA ILE A 125 -2.98 24.21 4.02
C ILE A 125 -2.43 23.68 5.33
N ILE A 126 -1.13 23.88 5.58
CA ILE A 126 -0.54 23.67 6.91
C ILE A 126 -0.33 25.05 7.51
N LYS A 127 -0.96 25.32 8.66
CA LYS A 127 -0.82 26.62 9.34
C LYS A 127 0.57 26.73 9.96
N GLU A 128 1.10 27.95 10.03
CA GLU A 128 2.36 28.21 10.74
C GLU A 128 2.30 27.66 12.18
N ASN A 129 3.38 26.98 12.61
CA ASN A 129 3.50 26.30 13.89
C ASN A 129 2.54 25.12 14.13
N THR A 130 1.97 24.56 13.06
CA THR A 130 1.20 23.30 13.10
C THR A 130 1.79 22.28 12.13
N TYR A 131 1.52 21.00 12.39
CA TYR A 131 1.88 19.90 11.49
C TYR A 131 0.64 19.24 10.85
N TRP A 132 -0.56 19.68 11.23
CA TRP A 132 -1.82 19.08 10.81
C TRP A 132 -2.38 19.79 9.57
N PRO A 133 -2.97 19.06 8.61
CA PRO A 133 -3.65 19.64 7.48
C PRO A 133 -4.92 20.37 7.91
N ASP A 134 -5.10 21.59 7.41
CA ASP A 134 -6.36 22.34 7.47
C ASP A 134 -7.05 22.22 6.11
N TYR A 135 -7.97 21.27 6.01
CA TYR A 135 -8.66 20.94 4.77
C TYR A 135 -9.62 22.04 4.33
N PHE A 136 -9.72 22.25 3.02
CA PHE A 136 -10.73 23.16 2.50
C PHE A 136 -12.14 22.57 2.67
N PRO A 137 -13.18 23.42 2.88
CA PRO A 137 -14.53 22.95 3.19
C PRO A 137 -15.12 21.96 2.17
N VAL A 138 -14.76 22.09 0.89
CA VAL A 138 -15.20 21.16 -0.17
C VAL A 138 -14.63 19.75 0.03
N VAL A 139 -13.38 19.63 0.50
CA VAL A 139 -12.75 18.35 0.79
C VAL A 139 -13.43 17.69 1.99
N GLU A 140 -13.65 18.44 3.06
CA GLU A 140 -14.39 17.94 4.23
C GLU A 140 -15.82 17.51 3.88
N ALA A 141 -16.51 18.29 3.05
CA ALA A 141 -17.87 17.98 2.62
C ALA A 141 -17.91 16.69 1.78
N PHE A 142 -16.97 16.52 0.86
CA PHE A 142 -16.83 15.29 0.08
C PHE A 142 -16.59 14.08 1.00
N TYR A 143 -15.60 14.14 1.89
CA TYR A 143 -15.32 13.00 2.78
C TYR A 143 -16.43 12.74 3.80
N ARG A 144 -17.22 13.76 4.16
CA ARG A 144 -18.45 13.55 4.95
C ARG A 144 -19.52 12.77 4.16
N ALA A 145 -19.63 13.00 2.86
CA ALA A 145 -20.53 12.21 2.00
C ALA A 145 -20.03 10.76 1.84
N VAL A 146 -18.71 10.57 1.68
CA VAL A 146 -18.07 9.24 1.65
C VAL A 146 -18.21 8.51 3.00
N ALA A 147 -18.37 9.22 4.11
CA ALA A 147 -18.51 8.63 5.44
C ALA A 147 -19.88 7.96 5.70
N LYS A 148 -20.85 8.05 4.77
CA LYS A 148 -22.14 7.36 4.92
C LYS A 148 -21.94 5.84 4.95
N ASP A 149 -22.77 5.15 5.71
CA ASP A 149 -22.68 3.69 5.89
C ASP A 149 -22.76 2.92 4.57
N CYS A 150 -23.54 3.40 3.60
CA CYS A 150 -23.67 2.80 2.27
C CYS A 150 -22.38 2.79 1.44
N TRP A 151 -21.33 3.52 1.85
CA TRP A 151 -20.02 3.48 1.20
C TRP A 151 -18.98 2.65 1.97
N CYS A 152 -19.29 2.23 3.20
CA CYS A 152 -18.34 1.59 4.09
C CYS A 152 -18.20 0.10 3.77
N ASP A 153 -16.99 -0.35 3.46
CA ASP A 153 -16.57 -1.76 3.40
C ASP A 153 -15.79 -2.12 4.68
N ILE A 154 -16.34 -2.98 5.52
CA ILE A 154 -15.70 -3.33 6.80
C ILE A 154 -14.42 -4.14 6.56
N ASP A 155 -14.34 -4.91 5.46
CA ASP A 155 -13.26 -5.83 5.16
C ASP A 155 -12.29 -5.33 4.06
N TYR A 156 -12.32 -4.02 3.78
CA TYR A 156 -11.57 -3.38 2.69
C TYR A 156 -10.07 -3.70 2.63
N LEU A 157 -9.44 -3.98 3.79
CA LEU A 157 -8.03 -4.38 3.86
C LEU A 157 -7.80 -5.77 3.27
N ASN A 158 -8.68 -6.73 3.57
CA ASN A 158 -8.57 -8.08 3.03
C ASN A 158 -8.92 -8.12 1.54
N HIS A 159 -9.76 -7.20 1.08
CA HIS A 159 -10.04 -7.00 -0.34
C HIS A 159 -8.84 -6.39 -1.09
N GLY A 160 -7.84 -5.81 -0.43
CA GLY A 160 -6.64 -5.31 -1.11
C GLY A 160 -6.82 -3.94 -1.76
N ALA A 161 -7.65 -3.08 -1.15
CA ALA A 161 -7.98 -1.75 -1.66
C ALA A 161 -6.76 -0.90 -2.05
N ALA A 162 -5.65 -0.99 -1.29
CA ALA A 162 -4.42 -0.25 -1.56
C ALA A 162 -3.78 -0.62 -2.91
N ASP A 163 -3.82 -1.90 -3.28
CA ASP A 163 -3.23 -2.38 -4.52
C ASP A 163 -4.17 -2.08 -5.70
N MET A 164 -5.48 -2.30 -5.54
CA MET A 164 -6.51 -1.95 -6.53
C MET A 164 -6.45 -0.48 -6.94
N LEU A 165 -6.20 0.43 -5.99
CA LEU A 165 -6.15 1.87 -6.23
C LEU A 165 -5.02 2.28 -7.19
N ASN A 166 -3.98 1.45 -7.31
CA ASN A 166 -2.85 1.68 -8.20
C ASN A 166 -2.99 0.98 -9.56
N ASP A 167 -4.09 0.25 -9.80
CA ASP A 167 -4.36 -0.44 -11.06
C ASP A 167 -5.48 0.25 -11.85
N ASP A 168 -5.09 1.00 -12.88
CA ASP A 168 -6.02 1.77 -13.73
C ASP A 168 -6.95 0.87 -14.55
N ILE A 169 -6.48 -0.32 -14.94
CA ILE A 169 -7.30 -1.29 -15.69
C ILE A 169 -8.36 -1.85 -14.76
N TYR A 170 -7.99 -2.16 -13.52
CA TYR A 170 -8.92 -2.63 -12.51
C TYR A 170 -10.02 -1.59 -12.24
N ILE A 171 -9.66 -0.34 -11.93
CA ILE A 171 -10.64 0.72 -11.63
C ILE A 171 -11.61 0.94 -12.79
N ALA A 172 -11.14 0.84 -14.04
CA ALA A 172 -12.00 1.01 -15.21
C ALA A 172 -13.09 -0.07 -15.34
N GLN A 173 -12.87 -1.27 -14.80
CA GLN A 173 -13.80 -2.41 -14.87
C GLN A 173 -14.52 -2.68 -13.54
N ALA A 174 -14.05 -2.08 -12.46
CA ALA A 174 -14.52 -2.29 -11.09
C ALA A 174 -16.03 -2.06 -10.96
N ASN A 175 -16.69 -2.89 -10.15
CA ASN A 175 -18.13 -2.80 -9.91
C ASN A 175 -18.43 -1.84 -8.74
N LEU A 176 -19.70 -1.72 -8.34
CA LEU A 176 -20.11 -0.84 -7.25
C LEU A 176 -19.53 -1.25 -5.88
N ALA A 177 -19.41 -2.55 -5.61
CA ALA A 177 -18.79 -3.05 -4.38
C ALA A 177 -17.30 -2.67 -4.30
N ASP A 178 -16.58 -2.81 -5.41
CA ASP A 178 -15.18 -2.39 -5.53
C ASP A 178 -15.05 -0.87 -5.29
N MET A 179 -16.00 -0.05 -5.78
CA MET A 179 -16.00 1.40 -5.50
C MET A 179 -16.16 1.70 -4.01
N GLN A 180 -17.01 0.96 -3.29
CA GLN A 180 -17.15 1.11 -1.83
C GLN A 180 -15.84 0.74 -1.11
N THR A 181 -15.17 -0.34 -1.52
CA THR A 181 -13.85 -0.74 -1.00
C THR A 181 -12.80 0.38 -1.19
N LEU A 182 -12.70 0.94 -2.40
CA LEU A 182 -11.76 2.02 -2.71
C LEU A 182 -12.07 3.31 -1.94
N LEU A 183 -13.34 3.70 -1.88
CA LEU A 183 -13.78 4.89 -1.12
C LEU A 183 -13.51 4.73 0.38
N THR A 184 -13.73 3.53 0.92
CA THR A 184 -13.43 3.21 2.32
C THR A 184 -11.94 3.36 2.61
N TYR A 185 -11.08 2.89 1.71
CA TYR A 185 -9.64 3.10 1.84
C TYR A 185 -9.30 4.60 1.86
N CYS A 186 -9.84 5.37 0.91
CA CYS A 186 -9.60 6.81 0.81
C CYS A 186 -10.01 7.59 2.07
N ILE A 187 -11.12 7.24 2.73
CA ILE A 187 -11.54 7.95 3.94
C ILE A 187 -10.82 7.47 5.21
N ARG A 188 -10.57 6.16 5.35
CA ARG A 188 -9.99 5.61 6.58
C ARG A 188 -8.48 5.84 6.70
N GLY A 189 -7.79 6.08 5.58
CA GLY A 189 -6.35 6.30 5.56
C GLY A 189 -5.88 7.51 6.38
N GLU A 190 -6.72 8.53 6.58
CA GLU A 190 -6.40 9.70 7.42
C GLU A 190 -6.12 9.34 8.87
N ARG A 191 -6.63 8.22 9.37
CA ARG A 191 -6.32 7.74 10.73
C ARG A 191 -4.86 7.31 10.92
N PHE A 192 -4.13 7.10 9.82
CA PHE A 192 -2.79 6.54 9.83
C PHE A 192 -1.74 7.50 9.27
N TYR A 193 -2.16 8.48 8.47
CA TYR A 193 -1.28 9.44 7.83
C TYR A 193 -2.02 10.75 7.61
N ASP A 194 -1.59 11.81 8.28
CA ASP A 194 -2.15 13.14 8.08
C ASP A 194 -1.89 13.63 6.66
N GLY A 195 -2.90 14.21 6.03
CA GLY A 195 -2.78 14.61 4.64
C GLY A 195 -3.23 13.54 3.66
N HIS A 196 -3.66 12.35 4.14
CA HIS A 196 -4.07 11.23 3.28
C HIS A 196 -5.25 11.61 2.38
N HIS A 197 -6.30 12.23 2.92
CA HIS A 197 -7.46 12.73 2.16
C HIS A 197 -7.03 13.63 1.01
N GLY A 198 -6.10 14.54 1.30
CA GLY A 198 -5.54 15.45 0.31
C GLY A 198 -4.74 14.70 -0.76
N ALA A 199 -3.88 13.76 -0.35
CA ALA A 199 -3.11 12.95 -1.27
C ALA A 199 -3.98 12.09 -2.20
N MET A 200 -5.12 11.57 -1.72
CA MET A 200 -6.06 10.81 -2.56
C MET A 200 -6.69 11.68 -3.67
N ILE A 201 -6.96 12.95 -3.36
CA ILE A 201 -7.49 13.91 -4.33
C ILE A 201 -6.40 14.35 -5.31
N GLU A 202 -5.28 14.84 -4.79
CA GLU A 202 -4.21 15.48 -5.56
C GLU A 202 -3.46 14.52 -6.49
N LYS A 203 -3.35 13.23 -6.12
CA LYS A 203 -2.80 12.18 -6.98
C LYS A 203 -3.81 11.64 -8.01
N GLY A 204 -5.05 12.11 -7.99
CA GLY A 204 -6.08 11.75 -8.96
C GLY A 204 -6.77 10.41 -8.72
N TYR A 205 -6.59 9.79 -7.54
CA TYR A 205 -7.28 8.53 -7.22
C TYR A 205 -8.79 8.73 -7.08
N VAL A 206 -9.22 9.79 -6.36
CA VAL A 206 -10.64 10.13 -6.24
C VAL A 206 -11.25 10.47 -7.60
N LEU A 207 -10.51 11.14 -8.50
CA LEU A 207 -10.97 11.41 -9.87
C LEU A 207 -11.30 10.13 -10.64
N LYS A 208 -10.44 9.10 -10.56
CA LYS A 208 -10.65 7.81 -11.22
C LYS A 208 -11.89 7.11 -10.68
N ILE A 209 -12.06 7.10 -9.36
CA ILE A 209 -13.23 6.53 -8.67
C ILE A 209 -14.52 7.24 -9.11
N LEU A 210 -14.55 8.58 -9.07
CA LEU A 210 -15.74 9.35 -9.46
C LEU A 210 -16.10 9.17 -10.94
N ARG A 211 -15.10 9.10 -11.83
CA ARG A 211 -15.36 8.77 -13.25
C ARG A 211 -15.94 7.39 -13.44
N ARG A 212 -15.47 6.39 -12.68
CA ARG A 212 -16.05 5.05 -12.74
C ARG A 212 -17.48 5.03 -12.20
N LEU A 213 -17.74 5.71 -11.09
CA LEU A 213 -19.09 5.88 -10.55
C LEU A 213 -20.04 6.55 -11.54
N ALA A 214 -19.56 7.52 -12.34
CA ALA A 214 -20.38 8.14 -13.38
C ALA A 214 -20.81 7.13 -14.46
N VAL A 215 -19.92 6.22 -14.87
CA VAL A 215 -20.27 5.14 -15.80
C VAL A 215 -21.30 4.19 -15.17
N LEU A 216 -21.06 3.74 -13.94
CA LEU A 216 -21.99 2.86 -13.21
C LEU A 216 -23.35 3.49 -12.92
N ARG A 217 -23.47 4.82 -13.00
CA ARG A 217 -24.72 5.56 -12.79
C ARG A 217 -25.61 5.56 -14.04
N GLU A 218 -25.00 5.43 -15.22
CA GLU A 218 -25.67 5.42 -16.52
C GLU A 218 -26.11 4.00 -16.94
N ASP A 219 -25.49 2.97 -16.38
CA ASP A 219 -25.82 1.54 -16.54
C ASP A 219 -27.13 1.15 -15.81
#